data_AF-A0A915YZY6-F1
#
_entry.id   AF-A0A915YZY6-F1
#
_cell.length_a   1.000
_cell.length_b   1.000
_cell.length_c   1.000
_cell.angle_alpha   90.00
_cell.angle_beta   90.00
_cell.angle_gamma   90.00
#
_symmetry.space_group_name_H-M   'P 1'
#
loop_
_entity.id
_entity.type
_entity.pdbx_description
1 polymer ?
#
loop_
_entity_poly.entity_id
_entity_poly.type
_entity_poly.pdbx_seq_one_letter_code
_entity_poly.pdbx_strand_id
1 'polypeptide(L)'
;MSNLTEGILIAFFLGGGLLLILSTYIFGVCRNKSHNNFIMFNTLLMSYDWIFYIIFNIWIFTADLGHVDLDYMNSIPFLTILLTTCLMVFFHSILTFIILLREINNNEQFRAWFQEHKVFCLFIAFCSLSNFNVLHVLNCKFNSMDIFDAKLSFTVEKKIIHASAVSIIVGDVPRVSNLLIIHFLYAPASAFNHLYAISIICTFLSGLVFIIGFFYRIYESLIRDYEKPTAQEFTAQELTAQELIAQELTAQKLTAQELTAQELIVSKKSKKQFSEA
;
A
#
# COMPACT_ATOMS: atom_id res chain seq x y z
N MET A 1 35.01 12.77 8.74
CA MET A 1 34.27 14.06 8.74
C MET A 1 34.43 14.71 10.10
N SER A 2 34.27 16.04 10.20
CA SER A 2 34.24 16.68 11.53
C SER A 2 32.88 16.45 12.18
N ASN A 3 32.81 16.34 13.52
CA ASN A 3 31.55 16.21 14.26
C ASN A 3 30.54 17.33 13.91
N LEU A 4 31.03 18.51 13.53
CA LEU A 4 30.21 19.63 13.07
C LEU A 4 29.53 19.32 11.72
N THR A 5 30.24 18.73 10.77
CA THR A 5 29.70 18.36 9.45
C THR A 5 28.57 17.33 9.59
N GLU A 6 28.76 16.35 10.47
CA GLU A 6 27.74 15.33 10.76
C GLU A 6 26.51 15.95 11.43
N GLY A 7 26.69 16.84 12.41
CA GLY A 7 25.59 17.57 13.04
C GLY A 7 24.79 18.40 12.04
N ILE A 8 25.45 19.07 11.10
CA ILE A 8 24.79 19.85 10.04
C ILE A 8 23.97 18.94 9.12
N LEU A 9 24.50 17.78 8.72
CA LEU A 9 23.79 16.83 7.87
C LEU A 9 22.55 16.28 8.56
N ILE A 10 22.65 15.90 9.84
CA ILE A 10 21.51 15.43 10.64
C ILE A 10 20.44 16.52 10.70
N ALA A 11 20.82 17.75 11.04
CA ALA A 11 19.88 18.87 11.13
C ALA A 11 19.22 19.19 9.78
N PHE A 12 19.99 19.17 8.69
CA PHE A 12 19.48 19.46 7.36
C PHE A 12 18.51 18.38 6.86
N PHE A 13 18.89 17.11 6.95
CA PHE A 13 18.04 16.03 6.45
C PHE A 13 16.82 15.77 7.34
N LEU A 14 16.95 15.72 8.67
CA LEU A 14 15.79 15.56 9.53
C LEU A 14 14.92 16.82 9.52
N GLY A 15 15.52 17.98 9.82
CA GLY A 15 14.78 19.23 9.91
C GLY A 15 14.16 19.63 8.58
N GLY A 16 14.95 19.67 7.51
CA GLY A 16 14.47 20.05 6.18
C GLY A 16 13.43 19.07 5.62
N GLY A 17 13.68 17.76 5.71
CA GLY A 17 12.74 16.74 5.24
C GLY A 17 11.41 16.78 5.98
N LEU A 18 11.44 16.84 7.31
CA LEU A 18 10.22 16.91 8.12
C LEU A 18 9.46 18.22 7.90
N LEU A 19 10.14 19.35 7.71
CA LEU A 19 9.50 20.63 7.38
C LEU A 19 8.79 20.57 6.03
N LEU A 20 9.35 19.93 5.02
CA LEU A 20 8.70 19.75 3.72
C LEU A 20 7.44 18.87 3.82
N ILE A 21 7.53 17.78 4.57
CA ILE A 21 6.39 16.89 4.81
C ILE A 21 5.28 17.63 5.57
N LEU A 22 5.65 18.37 6.63
CA LEU A 22 4.71 19.16 7.42
C LEU A 22 4.08 20.30 6.60
N SER A 23 4.87 20.97 5.77
CA SER A 23 4.37 22.01 4.85
C SER A 23 3.32 21.43 3.89
N THR A 24 3.57 20.24 3.33
CA THR A 24 2.61 19.55 2.45
C THR A 24 1.32 19.20 3.18
N TYR A 25 1.43 18.75 4.44
CA TYR A 25 0.26 18.50 5.28
C TYR A 25 -0.55 19.76 5.57
N ILE A 26 0.12 20.83 6.02
CA ILE A 26 -0.51 22.13 6.30
C ILE A 26 -1.20 22.65 5.04
N PHE A 27 -0.53 22.58 3.89
CA PHE A 27 -1.10 22.96 2.60
C PHE A 27 -2.40 22.19 2.29
N GLY A 28 -2.39 20.86 2.46
CA GLY A 28 -3.58 20.04 2.27
C GLY A 28 -4.73 20.42 3.19
N VAL A 29 -4.44 20.60 4.50
CA VAL A 29 -5.44 20.99 5.52
C VAL A 29 -6.01 22.38 5.25
N CYS A 30 -5.17 23.34 4.85
CA CYS A 30 -5.60 24.70 4.51
C CYS A 30 -6.53 24.72 3.30
N ARG A 31 -6.28 23.87 2.31
CA ARG A 31 -7.07 23.84 1.08
C ARG A 31 -8.38 23.10 1.26
N ASN A 32 -8.39 21.95 1.93
CA ASN A 32 -9.62 21.23 2.21
C ASN A 32 -9.54 20.40 3.50
N LYS A 33 -10.29 20.83 4.52
CA LYS A 33 -10.32 20.20 5.84
C LYS A 33 -11.09 18.87 5.88
N SER A 34 -11.97 18.58 4.92
CA SER A 34 -12.79 17.36 4.93
C SER A 34 -12.09 16.15 4.30
N HIS A 35 -10.95 16.35 3.64
CA HIS A 35 -10.16 15.26 3.06
C HIS A 35 -9.19 14.66 4.07
N ASN A 36 -8.81 13.41 3.85
CA ASN A 36 -7.96 12.65 4.75
C ASN A 36 -6.47 12.99 4.50
N ASN A 37 -6.12 14.27 4.68
CA ASN A 37 -4.78 14.81 4.42
C ASN A 37 -3.70 14.16 5.30
N PHE A 38 -4.08 13.54 6.41
CA PHE A 38 -3.17 12.78 7.26
C PHE A 38 -2.58 11.57 6.52
N ILE A 39 -3.34 10.93 5.62
CA ILE A 39 -2.84 9.80 4.82
C ILE A 39 -1.67 10.24 3.94
N MET A 40 -1.76 11.44 3.34
CA MET A 40 -0.67 12.02 2.56
C MET A 40 0.57 12.27 3.41
N PHE A 41 0.39 12.90 4.58
CA PHE A 41 1.47 13.13 5.55
C PHE A 41 2.17 11.81 5.93
N ASN A 42 1.39 10.80 6.31
CA ASN A 42 1.89 9.51 6.74
C ASN A 42 2.64 8.79 5.61
N THR A 43 2.11 8.86 4.39
CA THR A 43 2.72 8.27 3.19
C THR A 43 4.05 8.92 2.85
N LEU A 44 4.13 10.25 2.91
CA LEU A 44 5.38 10.96 2.67
C LEU A 44 6.44 10.63 3.73
N LEU A 45 6.03 10.55 4.99
CA LEU A 45 6.93 10.16 6.08
C LEU A 45 7.46 8.73 5.91
N MET A 46 6.59 7.77 5.57
CA MET A 46 6.98 6.38 5.28
C MET A 46 7.91 6.29 4.07
N SER A 47 7.63 7.06 3.01
CA SER A 47 8.47 7.09 1.81
C SER A 47 9.85 7.69 2.11
N TYR A 48 9.89 8.73 2.94
CA TYR A 48 11.12 9.37 3.36
C TYR A 48 12.01 8.44 4.19
N ASP A 49 11.42 7.77 5.17
CA ASP A 49 12.09 6.73 5.96
C ASP A 49 12.61 5.58 5.08
N TRP A 50 11.85 5.14 4.08
CA TRP A 50 12.27 4.10 3.15
C TRP A 50 13.53 4.47 2.34
N ILE A 51 13.60 5.72 1.86
CA ILE A 51 14.77 6.23 1.12
C ILE A 51 16.02 6.17 2.01
N PHE A 52 15.93 6.66 3.24
CA PHE A 52 17.06 6.62 4.17
C PHE A 52 17.46 5.19 4.52
N TYR A 53 16.49 4.30 4.68
CA TYR A 53 16.77 2.90 4.94
C TYR A 53 17.49 2.21 3.78
N ILE A 54 17.11 2.49 2.53
CA ILE A 54 17.83 1.99 1.35
C ILE A 54 19.27 2.54 1.35
N ILE A 55 19.44 3.85 1.56
CA ILE A 55 20.77 4.48 1.61
C ILE A 55 21.64 3.80 2.68
N PHE A 56 21.08 3.59 3.86
CA PHE A 56 21.78 2.93 4.96
C PHE A 56 22.16 1.48 4.63
N ASN A 57 21.28 0.70 4.00
CA ASN A 57 21.59 -0.68 3.58
C ASN A 57 22.68 -0.73 2.50
N ILE A 58 22.59 0.13 1.48
CA ILE A 58 23.63 0.22 0.43
C ILE A 58 24.96 0.62 1.05
N TRP A 59 24.96 1.61 1.93
CA TRP A 59 26.16 2.07 2.62
C TRP A 59 26.76 0.95 3.46
N ILE A 60 25.95 0.25 4.26
CA ILE A 60 26.37 -0.89 5.09
C ILE A 60 27.03 -2.01 4.25
N PHE A 61 26.53 -2.24 3.04
CA PHE A 61 27.05 -3.27 2.14
C PHE A 61 28.31 -2.83 1.37
N THR A 62 28.47 -1.54 1.13
CA THR A 62 29.58 -0.97 0.32
C THR A 62 30.72 -0.39 1.15
N ALA A 63 30.51 -0.16 2.43
CA ALA A 63 31.54 0.30 3.33
C ALA A 63 32.64 -0.76 3.45
N ASP A 64 33.85 -0.40 3.04
CA ASP A 64 35.04 -1.22 3.25
C ASP A 64 35.36 -1.25 4.74
N LEU A 65 34.87 -2.29 5.42
CA LEU A 65 35.21 -2.60 6.80
C LEU A 65 36.61 -3.21 6.80
N GLY A 66 37.61 -2.39 6.51
CA GLY A 66 38.99 -2.81 6.28
C GLY A 66 39.47 -3.79 7.34
N HIS A 67 40.00 -4.93 6.90
CA HIS A 67 40.68 -6.00 7.66
C HIS A 67 40.67 -5.85 9.19
N VAL A 68 39.51 -5.98 9.80
CA VAL A 68 39.41 -6.26 11.23
C VAL A 68 39.26 -7.76 11.34
N ASP A 69 40.30 -8.44 11.82
CA ASP A 69 40.28 -9.85 12.21
C ASP A 69 39.22 -10.06 13.32
N LEU A 70 37.94 -10.18 12.95
CA LEU A 70 36.81 -10.48 13.84
C LEU A 70 35.73 -11.26 13.07
N ASP A 71 36.07 -12.51 12.77
CA ASP A 71 35.49 -13.40 11.77
C ASP A 71 34.02 -13.86 11.96
N TYR A 72 33.29 -13.43 12.99
CA TYR A 72 31.91 -13.93 13.21
C TYR A 72 30.94 -12.95 13.87
N MET A 73 31.40 -12.12 14.83
CA MET A 73 30.49 -11.25 15.59
C MET A 73 30.02 -10.01 14.84
N ASN A 74 30.75 -9.58 13.80
CA ASN A 74 30.35 -8.47 12.94
C ASN A 74 29.47 -8.93 11.77
N SER A 75 29.66 -10.11 11.21
CA SER A 75 28.91 -10.62 10.04
C SER A 75 27.43 -10.92 10.33
N ILE A 76 27.11 -11.27 11.58
CA ILE A 76 25.75 -11.64 12.00
C ILE A 76 24.75 -10.48 11.81
N PRO A 77 25.00 -9.24 12.29
CA PRO A 77 24.15 -8.09 12.02
C PRO A 77 23.91 -7.81 10.53
N PHE A 78 24.94 -7.89 9.68
CA PHE A 78 24.78 -7.64 8.25
C PHE A 78 23.84 -8.66 7.62
N LEU A 79 24.05 -9.94 7.94
CA LEU A 79 23.21 -11.02 7.44
C LEU A 79 21.78 -10.90 7.96
N THR A 80 21.58 -10.53 9.22
CA THR A 80 20.23 -10.37 9.79
C THR A 80 19.50 -9.18 9.19
N ILE A 81 20.16 -8.02 8.99
CA ILE A 81 19.55 -6.84 8.35
C ILE A 81 19.14 -7.16 6.91
N LEU A 82 20.04 -7.77 6.14
CA LEU A 82 19.76 -8.13 4.76
C LEU A 82 18.61 -9.12 4.68
N LEU A 83 18.64 -10.16 5.51
CA LEU A 83 17.58 -11.16 5.57
C LEU A 83 16.23 -10.54 5.97
N THR A 84 16.19 -9.72 7.03
CA THR A 84 14.98 -9.03 7.48
C THR A 84 14.44 -8.09 6.39
N THR A 85 15.31 -7.35 5.71
CA THR A 85 14.92 -6.44 4.62
C THR A 85 14.34 -7.21 3.44
N CYS A 86 15.00 -8.29 3.01
CA CYS A 86 14.53 -9.14 1.93
C CYS A 86 13.18 -9.79 2.26
N LEU A 87 13.01 -10.32 3.48
CA LEU A 87 11.75 -10.91 3.94
C LEU A 87 10.62 -9.88 3.96
N MET A 88 10.87 -8.69 4.50
CA MET A 88 9.91 -7.60 4.54
C MET A 88 9.50 -7.17 3.13
N VAL A 89 10.46 -6.87 2.26
CA VAL A 89 10.20 -6.42 0.87
C VAL A 89 9.46 -7.50 0.08
N PHE A 90 9.85 -8.77 0.24
CA PHE A 90 9.19 -9.88 -0.44
C PHE A 90 7.73 -10.04 0.01
N PHE A 91 7.49 -10.03 1.33
CA PHE A 91 6.15 -10.07 1.90
C PHE A 91 5.31 -8.88 1.43
N HIS A 92 5.90 -7.68 1.44
CA HIS A 92 5.24 -6.44 1.02
C HIS A 92 4.89 -6.43 -0.47
N SER A 93 5.81 -6.89 -1.30
CA SER A 93 5.62 -7.02 -2.74
C SER A 93 4.47 -7.99 -3.07
N ILE A 94 4.47 -9.18 -2.45
CA ILE A 94 3.43 -10.20 -2.72
C ILE A 94 2.04 -9.68 -2.40
N LEU A 95 1.81 -9.12 -1.19
CA LEU A 95 0.46 -8.68 -0.87
C LEU A 95 0.07 -7.43 -1.67
N THR A 96 1.02 -6.52 -1.96
CA THR A 96 0.74 -5.35 -2.82
C THR A 96 0.26 -5.82 -4.18
N PHE A 97 0.97 -6.78 -4.78
CA PHE A 97 0.60 -7.37 -6.04
C PHE A 97 -0.76 -8.06 -5.99
N ILE A 98 -1.01 -8.90 -4.97
CA ILE A 98 -2.30 -9.61 -4.80
C ILE A 98 -3.46 -8.60 -4.64
N ILE A 99 -3.28 -7.55 -3.85
CA ILE A 99 -4.30 -6.54 -3.60
C ILE A 99 -4.61 -5.76 -4.88
N LEU A 100 -3.59 -5.22 -5.54
CA LEU A 100 -3.77 -4.43 -6.76
C LEU A 100 -4.31 -5.27 -7.92
N LEU A 101 -3.82 -6.49 -8.11
CA LEU A 101 -4.30 -7.39 -9.16
C LEU A 101 -5.78 -7.76 -8.93
N ARG A 102 -6.16 -8.02 -7.68
CA ARG A 102 -7.57 -8.25 -7.33
C ARG A 102 -8.41 -7.03 -7.68
N GLU A 103 -7.95 -5.83 -7.33
CA GLU A 103 -8.71 -4.60 -7.55
C GLU A 103 -8.88 -4.31 -9.05
N ILE A 104 -7.80 -4.45 -9.83
CA ILE A 104 -7.84 -4.31 -11.30
C ILE A 104 -8.84 -5.27 -11.94
N ASN A 105 -8.92 -6.52 -11.44
CA ASN A 105 -9.77 -7.54 -12.04
C ASN A 105 -11.25 -7.38 -11.67
N ASN A 106 -11.56 -6.88 -10.47
CA ASN A 106 -12.92 -6.91 -9.92
C ASN A 106 -13.59 -5.54 -9.80
N ASN A 107 -12.87 -4.43 -9.98
CA ASN A 107 -13.41 -3.08 -9.88
C ASN A 107 -13.17 -2.29 -11.18
N GLU A 108 -14.24 -2.05 -11.93
CA GLU A 108 -14.17 -1.31 -13.20
C GLU A 108 -13.75 0.15 -13.04
N GLN A 109 -14.21 0.82 -11.98
CA GLN A 109 -13.85 2.22 -11.71
C GLN A 109 -12.37 2.36 -11.40
N PHE A 110 -11.85 1.49 -10.54
CA PHE A 110 -10.41 1.44 -10.25
C PHE A 110 -9.61 1.10 -11.51
N ARG A 111 -10.09 0.17 -12.34
CA ARG A 111 -9.42 -0.20 -13.59
C ARG A 111 -9.32 0.97 -14.56
N ALA A 112 -10.39 1.76 -14.72
CA ALA A 112 -10.37 2.95 -15.56
C ALA A 112 -9.36 3.98 -15.04
N TRP A 113 -9.40 4.28 -13.75
CA TRP A 113 -8.44 5.17 -13.08
C TRP A 113 -6.99 4.67 -13.23
N PHE A 114 -6.76 3.36 -13.11
CA PHE A 114 -5.43 2.76 -13.26
C PHE A 114 -4.86 2.93 -14.67
N GLN A 115 -5.68 2.86 -15.72
CA GLN A 115 -5.20 3.06 -17.09
C GLN A 115 -4.67 4.48 -17.32
N GLU A 116 -5.29 5.47 -16.68
CA GLU A 116 -4.89 6.87 -16.77
C GLU A 116 -3.64 7.17 -15.92
N HIS A 117 -3.55 6.56 -14.73
CA HIS A 117 -2.50 6.88 -13.74
C HIS A 117 -1.52 5.73 -13.46
N LYS A 118 -1.29 4.83 -14.43
CA LYS A 118 -0.45 3.62 -14.24
C LYS A 118 0.93 3.87 -13.63
N VAL A 119 1.62 4.93 -14.05
CA VAL A 119 2.97 5.28 -13.57
C VAL A 119 2.93 5.65 -12.08
N PHE A 120 1.92 6.40 -11.69
CA PHE A 120 1.71 6.79 -10.30
C PHE A 120 1.35 5.58 -9.44
N CYS A 121 0.45 4.71 -9.89
CA CYS A 121 0.12 3.49 -9.18
C CYS A 121 1.36 2.58 -8.97
N LEU A 122 2.20 2.42 -9.99
CA LEU A 122 3.47 1.69 -9.89
C LEU A 122 4.44 2.34 -8.90
N PHE A 123 4.53 3.66 -8.88
CA PHE A 123 5.35 4.38 -7.90
C PHE A 123 4.85 4.14 -6.47
N ILE A 124 3.53 4.23 -6.23
CA ILE A 124 2.95 3.94 -4.92
C ILE A 124 3.16 2.47 -4.52
N ALA A 125 3.06 1.54 -5.47
CA ALA A 125 3.36 0.12 -5.23
C ALA A 125 4.84 -0.12 -4.88
N PHE A 126 5.76 0.68 -5.42
CA PHE A 126 7.16 0.65 -5.01
C PHE A 126 7.35 1.22 -3.59
N CYS A 127 6.70 2.34 -3.27
CA CYS A 127 6.75 2.92 -1.93
C CYS A 127 6.10 2.00 -0.88
N SER A 128 5.09 1.21 -1.25
CA SER A 128 4.45 0.25 -0.35
C SER A 128 5.32 -0.97 -0.01
N LEU A 129 6.46 -1.17 -0.69
CA LEU A 129 7.46 -2.18 -0.32
C LEU A 129 8.04 -1.94 1.09
N SER A 130 8.03 -0.70 1.56
CA SER A 130 8.39 -0.39 2.95
C SER A 130 7.22 -0.60 3.89
N ASN A 131 6.03 -0.11 3.53
CA ASN A 131 4.89 -0.06 4.43
C ASN A 131 3.59 -0.07 3.63
N PHE A 132 2.70 -1.04 3.89
CA PHE A 132 1.43 -1.16 3.18
C PHE A 132 0.50 0.04 3.32
N ASN A 133 0.61 0.80 4.41
CA ASN A 133 -0.25 1.97 4.63
C ASN A 133 -0.13 3.01 3.52
N VAL A 134 0.99 3.01 2.79
CA VAL A 134 1.20 3.85 1.60
C VAL A 134 0.11 3.64 0.55
N LEU A 135 -0.48 2.43 0.43
CA LEU A 135 -1.56 2.17 -0.53
C LEU A 135 -2.83 2.99 -0.27
N HIS A 136 -3.06 3.44 0.97
CA HIS A 136 -4.22 4.30 1.27
C HIS A 136 -4.13 5.67 0.58
N VAL A 137 -2.94 6.11 0.16
CA VAL A 137 -2.79 7.38 -0.58
C VAL A 137 -3.54 7.37 -1.90
N LEU A 138 -3.77 6.18 -2.47
CA LEU A 138 -4.52 6.02 -3.72
C LEU A 138 -5.96 6.57 -3.59
N ASN A 139 -6.56 6.53 -2.40
CA ASN A 139 -7.93 6.99 -2.14
C ASN A 139 -8.01 8.10 -1.06
N CYS A 140 -6.95 8.92 -0.91
CA CYS A 140 -6.93 9.95 0.14
C CYS A 140 -7.59 11.28 -0.27
N LYS A 141 -7.96 11.43 -1.55
CA LYS A 141 -8.56 12.63 -2.15
C LYS A 141 -7.77 13.91 -1.89
N PHE A 142 -6.45 13.78 -1.78
CA PHE A 142 -5.57 14.89 -1.46
C PHE A 142 -5.73 15.99 -2.50
N ASN A 143 -6.06 17.19 -2.03
CA ASN A 143 -6.20 18.38 -2.86
C ASN A 143 -7.23 18.29 -4.01
N SER A 144 -8.20 17.35 -3.93
CA SER A 144 -9.16 17.08 -5.01
C SER A 144 -8.50 16.73 -6.36
N MET A 145 -7.26 16.23 -6.34
CA MET A 145 -6.62 15.72 -7.55
C MET A 145 -7.13 14.31 -7.82
N ASP A 146 -7.49 14.05 -9.07
CA ASP A 146 -7.93 12.77 -9.62
C ASP A 146 -6.93 11.63 -9.34
N ILE A 147 -5.64 11.93 -9.39
CA ILE A 147 -4.54 10.99 -9.07
C ILE A 147 -4.58 10.44 -7.64
N PHE A 148 -5.35 11.04 -6.71
CA PHE A 148 -5.51 10.55 -5.33
C PHE A 148 -6.95 10.09 -5.03
N ASP A 149 -7.77 9.86 -6.06
CA ASP A 149 -9.16 9.41 -5.95
C ASP A 149 -9.39 8.09 -6.70
N ALA A 150 -8.46 7.13 -6.51
CA ALA A 150 -8.64 5.75 -6.93
C ALA A 150 -9.78 5.15 -6.12
N LYS A 151 -10.92 4.90 -6.79
CA LYS A 151 -12.14 4.34 -6.19
C LYS A 151 -11.91 2.90 -5.69
N LEU A 152 -11.21 2.74 -4.57
CA LEU A 152 -10.91 1.45 -3.96
C LEU A 152 -12.18 0.80 -3.40
N SER A 153 -12.31 -0.50 -3.61
CA SER A 153 -13.39 -1.30 -3.05
C SER A 153 -13.23 -1.46 -1.54
N PHE A 154 -14.35 -1.44 -0.80
CA PHE A 154 -14.38 -1.66 0.65
C PHE A 154 -13.63 -2.95 1.07
N THR A 155 -13.73 -3.99 0.24
CA THR A 155 -13.05 -5.27 0.50
C THR A 155 -11.53 -5.13 0.44
N VAL A 156 -11.00 -4.34 -0.52
CA VAL A 156 -9.56 -4.10 -0.60
C VAL A 156 -9.10 -3.17 0.51
N GLU A 157 -9.85 -2.13 0.85
CA GLU A 157 -9.52 -1.27 1.98
C GLU A 157 -9.37 -2.06 3.28
N LYS A 158 -10.31 -2.96 3.57
CA LYS A 158 -10.21 -3.86 4.73
C LYS A 158 -8.98 -4.76 4.67
N LYS A 159 -8.65 -5.30 3.49
CA LYS A 159 -7.44 -6.11 3.29
C LYS A 159 -6.16 -5.31 3.52
N ILE A 160 -6.11 -4.05 3.11
CA ILE A 160 -4.97 -3.17 3.37
C ILE A 160 -4.79 -2.96 4.88
N ILE A 161 -5.88 -2.72 5.63
CA ILE A 161 -5.83 -2.57 7.10
C ILE A 161 -5.29 -3.86 7.75
N HIS A 162 -5.81 -5.03 7.38
CA HIS A 162 -5.34 -6.31 7.96
C HIS A 162 -3.89 -6.63 7.59
N ALA A 163 -3.51 -6.41 6.32
CA ALA A 163 -2.14 -6.57 5.86
C ALA A 163 -1.18 -5.63 6.61
N SER A 164 -1.61 -4.39 6.86
CA SER A 164 -0.84 -3.42 7.64
C SER A 164 -0.62 -3.86 9.08
N ALA A 165 -1.62 -4.47 9.72
CA ALA A 165 -1.48 -5.00 11.08
C ALA A 165 -0.45 -6.15 11.11
N VAL A 166 -0.51 -7.07 10.15
CA VAL A 166 0.46 -8.18 10.03
C VAL A 166 1.88 -7.66 9.73
N SER A 167 2.01 -6.58 8.96
CA SER A 167 3.31 -5.97 8.64
C SER A 167 4.08 -5.44 9.85
N ILE A 168 3.39 -5.15 10.97
CA ILE A 168 4.05 -4.80 12.25
C ILE A 168 5.01 -5.92 12.66
N ILE A 169 4.51 -7.16 12.62
CA ILE A 169 5.23 -8.32 13.13
C ILE A 169 6.30 -8.77 12.14
N VAL A 170 5.97 -8.77 10.84
CA VAL A 170 6.85 -9.30 9.79
C VAL A 170 7.97 -8.31 9.40
N GLY A 171 7.67 -7.01 9.42
CA GLY A 171 8.56 -5.97 8.89
C GLY A 171 8.99 -4.96 9.95
N ASP A 172 8.03 -4.19 10.47
CA ASP A 172 8.35 -2.98 11.23
C ASP A 172 9.11 -3.28 12.54
N VAL A 173 8.67 -4.28 13.32
CA VAL A 173 9.32 -4.66 14.60
C VAL A 173 10.73 -5.22 14.37
N PRO A 174 10.95 -6.21 13.48
CA PRO A 174 12.30 -6.68 13.16
C PRO A 174 13.22 -5.56 12.66
N ARG A 175 12.71 -4.67 11.80
CA ARG A 175 13.47 -3.55 11.24
C ARG A 175 13.93 -2.57 12.31
N VAL A 176 13.03 -2.10 13.17
CA VAL A 176 13.38 -1.18 14.27
C VAL A 176 14.33 -1.86 15.26
N SER A 177 14.09 -3.14 15.57
CA SER A 177 14.96 -3.91 16.47
C SER A 177 16.40 -4.02 15.93
N ASN A 178 16.56 -4.34 14.64
CA ASN A 178 17.87 -4.41 13.99
C ASN A 178 18.57 -3.05 13.99
N LEU A 179 17.87 -1.96 13.69
CA LEU A 179 18.44 -0.60 13.71
C LEU A 179 18.92 -0.21 15.11
N LEU A 180 18.14 -0.51 16.15
CA LEU A 180 18.54 -0.28 17.54
C LEU A 180 19.75 -1.11 17.95
N ILE A 181 19.81 -2.39 17.53
CA ILE A 181 20.96 -3.26 17.78
C ILE A 181 22.22 -2.66 17.16
N ILE A 182 22.19 -2.25 15.89
CA ILE A 182 23.35 -1.63 15.24
C ILE A 182 23.76 -0.35 15.98
N HIS A 183 22.78 0.50 16.29
CA HIS A 183 23.06 1.78 16.93
C HIS A 183 23.67 1.63 18.33
N PHE A 184 23.14 0.73 19.17
CA PHE A 184 23.62 0.59 20.55
C PHE A 184 24.79 -0.37 20.74
N LEU A 185 24.89 -1.44 19.94
CA LEU A 185 25.93 -2.46 20.11
C LEU A 185 27.15 -2.22 19.22
N TYR A 186 26.98 -1.58 18.05
CA TYR A 186 28.04 -1.47 17.04
C TYR A 186 28.52 -0.03 16.82
N ALA A 187 27.68 1.00 17.00
CA ALA A 187 28.13 2.39 16.91
C ALA A 187 29.19 2.81 17.94
N PRO A 188 29.27 2.25 19.17
CA PRO A 188 30.35 2.57 20.11
C PRO A 188 31.72 2.00 19.69
N ALA A 189 31.76 1.05 18.76
CA ALA A 189 33.02 0.54 18.22
C ALA A 189 33.59 1.54 17.21
N SER A 190 34.83 1.98 17.44
CA SER A 190 35.54 3.04 16.68
C SER A 190 35.52 2.90 15.15
N ALA A 191 35.24 1.72 14.59
CA ALA A 191 35.06 1.47 13.17
C ALA A 191 33.79 2.11 12.57
N PHE A 192 32.78 2.44 13.39
CA PHE A 192 31.49 3.00 12.94
C PHE A 192 31.41 4.53 13.01
N ASN A 193 32.49 5.23 13.33
CA ASN A 193 32.48 6.71 13.44
C ASN A 193 32.08 7.42 12.13
N HIS A 194 32.22 6.79 10.96
CA HIS A 194 31.73 7.33 9.69
C HIS A 194 30.22 7.10 9.43
N LEU A 195 29.54 6.28 10.23
CA LEU A 195 28.10 5.98 10.10
C LEU A 195 27.18 6.84 10.98
N TYR A 196 27.74 7.56 11.95
CA TYR A 196 26.98 8.02 13.10
C TYR A 196 25.75 8.85 12.70
N ALA A 197 25.92 9.78 11.76
CA ALA A 197 24.82 10.59 11.24
C ALA A 197 23.74 9.77 10.51
N ILE A 198 24.10 8.91 9.56
CA ILE A 198 23.12 8.15 8.75
C ILE A 198 22.37 7.15 9.64
N SER A 199 23.08 6.46 10.54
CA SER A 199 22.48 5.53 11.49
C SER A 199 21.48 6.22 12.44
N ILE A 200 21.81 7.42 12.94
CA ILE A 200 20.90 8.22 13.77
C ILE A 200 19.66 8.63 12.99
N ILE A 201 19.84 9.18 11.78
CA ILE A 201 18.73 9.62 10.95
C ILE A 201 17.78 8.45 10.67
N CYS A 202 18.32 7.30 10.26
CA CYS A 202 17.53 6.09 10.03
C CYS A 202 16.80 5.60 11.29
N THR A 203 17.52 5.46 12.41
CA THR A 203 16.92 4.96 13.66
C THR A 203 15.81 5.89 14.13
N PHE A 204 16.02 7.21 14.06
CA PHE A 204 15.03 8.21 14.41
C PHE A 204 13.81 8.17 13.48
N LEU A 205 14.01 8.18 12.16
CA LEU A 205 12.92 8.13 11.19
C LEU A 205 12.09 6.84 11.32
N SER A 206 12.76 5.69 11.44
CA SER A 206 12.08 4.39 11.57
C SER A 206 11.33 4.30 12.89
N GLY A 207 11.88 4.83 13.99
CA GLY A 207 11.17 4.95 15.26
C GLY A 207 9.94 5.86 15.16
N LEU A 208 10.07 7.01 14.49
CA LEU A 208 8.96 7.95 14.27
C LEU A 208 7.84 7.33 13.42
N VAL A 209 8.19 6.68 12.31
CA VAL A 209 7.24 5.97 11.43
C VAL A 209 6.58 4.81 12.17
N PHE A 210 7.34 4.07 12.98
CA PHE A 210 6.78 2.99 13.79
C PHE A 210 5.74 3.52 14.78
N ILE A 211 6.06 4.58 15.53
CA ILE A 211 5.14 5.15 16.53
C ILE A 211 3.90 5.73 15.84
N ILE A 212 4.07 6.59 14.85
CA ILE A 212 2.94 7.23 14.14
C ILE A 212 2.10 6.18 13.40
N GLY A 213 2.76 5.24 12.73
CA GLY A 213 2.12 4.16 11.99
C GLY A 213 1.35 3.20 12.92
N PHE A 214 1.89 2.89 14.10
CA PHE A 214 1.23 2.07 15.11
C PHE A 214 -0.08 2.71 15.57
N PHE A 215 -0.04 3.98 15.97
CA PHE A 215 -1.25 4.70 16.38
C PHE A 215 -2.25 4.85 15.23
N TYR A 216 -1.79 5.12 14.01
CA TYR A 216 -2.66 5.21 12.84
C TYR A 216 -3.36 3.88 12.54
N ARG A 217 -2.66 2.74 12.63
CA ARG A 217 -3.25 1.41 12.42
C ARG A 217 -4.25 1.05 13.52
N ILE A 218 -3.98 1.43 14.77
CA ILE A 218 -4.94 1.27 15.86
C ILE A 218 -6.19 2.11 15.58
N TYR A 219 -6.02 3.37 15.18
CA TYR A 219 -7.13 4.24 14.81
C TYR A 219 -7.98 3.62 13.68
N GLU A 220 -7.34 3.20 12.58
CA GLU A 220 -8.00 2.58 11.44
C GLU A 220 -8.74 1.28 11.81
N SER A 221 -8.09 0.38 12.54
CA SER A 221 -8.67 -0.92 12.91
C SER A 221 -9.74 -0.85 14.00
N LEU A 222 -9.70 0.15 14.90
CA LEU A 222 -10.68 0.29 15.97
C LEU A 222 -11.83 1.24 15.64
N ILE A 223 -11.61 2.25 14.82
CA ILE A 223 -12.61 3.31 14.57
C ILE A 223 -13.19 3.16 13.17
N ARG A 224 -12.36 2.94 12.14
CA ARG A 224 -12.83 2.86 10.75
C ARG A 224 -13.52 1.54 10.42
N ASP A 225 -13.07 0.42 10.98
CA ASP A 225 -13.75 -0.89 10.83
C ASP A 225 -15.16 -0.90 11.48
N TYR A 226 -15.47 0.04 12.38
CA TYR A 226 -16.79 0.20 13.00
C TYR A 226 -17.70 1.20 12.26
N GLU A 227 -17.16 2.04 11.37
CA GLU A 227 -17.97 2.75 10.38
C GLU A 227 -18.47 1.72 9.37
N LYS A 228 -19.60 1.09 9.68
CA LYS A 228 -20.38 0.32 8.70
C LYS A 228 -20.50 1.16 7.43
N PRO A 229 -20.22 0.60 6.23
CA PRO A 229 -20.50 1.32 5.00
C PRO A 229 -21.97 1.72 5.06
N THR A 230 -22.24 3.01 4.88
CA THR A 230 -23.60 3.56 4.81
C THR A 230 -24.39 2.66 3.88
N ALA A 231 -25.62 2.29 4.27
CA ALA A 231 -26.49 1.32 3.56
C ALA A 231 -26.55 1.50 2.03
N GLN A 232 -26.18 2.68 1.53
CA GLN A 232 -26.05 3.07 0.13
C GLN A 232 -25.10 2.19 -0.72
N GLU A 233 -23.96 1.73 -0.20
CA GLU A 233 -23.03 0.86 -0.96
C GLU A 233 -23.56 -0.58 -1.10
N PHE A 234 -24.16 -1.12 -0.04
CA PHE A 234 -24.84 -2.40 -0.10
C PHE A 234 -26.03 -2.34 -1.06
N THR A 235 -26.84 -1.28 -1.02
CA THR A 235 -27.97 -1.13 -1.94
C THR A 235 -27.54 -1.00 -3.40
N ALA A 236 -26.44 -0.33 -3.71
CA ALA A 236 -26.00 -0.16 -5.10
C ALA A 236 -25.48 -1.47 -5.70
N GLN A 237 -24.72 -2.25 -4.92
CA GLN A 237 -24.19 -3.54 -5.35
C GLN A 237 -25.28 -4.62 -5.42
N GLU A 238 -26.26 -4.57 -4.52
CA GLU A 238 -27.43 -5.44 -4.54
C GLU A 238 -28.41 -5.07 -5.66
N LEU A 239 -28.61 -3.78 -5.97
CA LEU A 239 -29.39 -3.34 -7.13
C LEU A 239 -28.80 -3.83 -8.44
N THR A 240 -27.48 -3.66 -8.63
CA THR A 240 -26.81 -4.08 -9.88
C THR A 240 -26.85 -5.59 -10.06
N ALA A 241 -26.68 -6.37 -8.97
CA ALA A 241 -26.84 -7.82 -9.02
C ALA A 241 -28.29 -8.23 -9.36
N GLN A 242 -29.29 -7.56 -8.77
CA GLN A 242 -30.70 -7.83 -9.06
C GLN A 242 -31.09 -7.45 -10.50
N GLU A 243 -30.63 -6.31 -11.02
CA GLU A 243 -30.88 -5.89 -12.39
C GLU A 243 -30.27 -6.87 -13.40
N LEU A 244 -29.07 -7.38 -13.14
CA LEU A 244 -28.40 -8.35 -14.02
C LEU A 244 -29.14 -9.69 -14.05
N ILE A 245 -29.60 -10.17 -12.89
CA ILE A 245 -30.44 -11.38 -12.79
C ILE A 245 -31.78 -11.19 -13.50
N ALA A 246 -32.42 -10.02 -13.35
CA ALA A 246 -33.69 -9.73 -14.00
C ALA A 246 -33.55 -9.67 -15.52
N GLN A 247 -32.48 -9.05 -16.04
CA GLN A 247 -32.19 -9.02 -17.48
C GLN A 247 -31.95 -10.43 -18.03
N GLU A 248 -31.17 -11.26 -17.35
CA GLU A 248 -30.88 -12.62 -17.78
C GLU A 248 -32.14 -13.50 -17.80
N LEU A 249 -33.00 -13.39 -16.78
CA LEU A 249 -34.27 -14.11 -16.72
C LEU A 249 -35.24 -13.69 -17.84
N THR A 250 -35.25 -12.39 -18.17
CA THR A 250 -36.10 -11.83 -19.23
C THR A 250 -35.64 -12.31 -20.61
N ALA A 251 -34.32 -12.33 -20.84
CA ALA A 251 -33.73 -12.87 -22.06
C ALA A 251 -34.06 -14.36 -22.23
N GLN A 252 -33.87 -15.18 -21.20
CA GLN A 252 -34.20 -16.61 -21.25
C GLN A 252 -35.68 -16.87 -21.56
N LYS A 253 -36.59 -16.07 -20.99
CA LYS A 253 -38.03 -16.21 -21.21
C LYS A 253 -38.42 -15.88 -22.66
N LEU A 254 -37.80 -14.86 -23.26
CA LEU A 254 -38.01 -14.50 -24.66
C LEU A 254 -37.55 -15.62 -25.60
N THR A 255 -36.36 -16.19 -25.36
CA THR A 255 -35.82 -17.29 -26.16
C THR A 255 -36.70 -18.54 -26.09
N ALA A 256 -37.22 -18.87 -24.90
CA ALA A 256 -38.13 -20.00 -24.72
C ALA A 256 -39.45 -19.83 -25.47
N GLN A 257 -40.02 -18.61 -25.46
CA GLN A 257 -41.24 -18.27 -26.20
C GLN A 257 -41.06 -18.35 -27.72
N GLU A 258 -39.92 -17.87 -28.24
CA GLU A 258 -39.62 -17.97 -29.67
C GLU A 258 -39.47 -19.41 -30.12
N LEU A 259 -38.82 -20.27 -29.32
CA LEU A 259 -38.71 -21.71 -29.58
C LEU A 259 -40.09 -22.40 -29.62
N THR A 260 -40.98 -22.10 -28.67
CA THR A 260 -42.32 -22.69 -28.67
C THR A 260 -43.16 -22.22 -29.85
N ALA A 261 -43.04 -20.95 -30.23
CA ALA A 261 -43.73 -20.40 -31.41
C ALA A 261 -43.23 -21.06 -32.71
N GLN A 262 -41.92 -21.27 -32.85
CA GLN A 262 -41.34 -21.97 -33.99
C GLN A 262 -41.80 -23.43 -34.05
N GLU A 263 -41.80 -24.17 -32.94
CA GLU A 263 -42.29 -25.55 -32.88
C GLU A 263 -43.77 -25.66 -33.28
N LEU A 264 -44.62 -24.72 -32.82
CA LEU A 264 -46.03 -24.68 -33.20
C LEU A 264 -46.23 -24.38 -34.69
N ILE A 265 -45.41 -23.51 -35.29
CA ILE A 265 -45.45 -23.23 -36.73
C ILE A 265 -45.02 -24.45 -37.54
N VAL A 266 -43.98 -25.15 -37.12
CA VAL A 266 -43.51 -26.40 -37.76
C VAL A 266 -44.55 -27.51 -37.65
N SER A 267 -45.16 -27.68 -36.48
CA SER A 267 -46.25 -28.65 -36.26
C SER A 267 -47.49 -28.36 -37.10
N LYS A 268 -47.88 -27.09 -37.23
CA LYS A 268 -49.00 -26.68 -38.11
C LYS A 268 -48.69 -26.92 -39.58
N LYS A 269 -47.46 -26.65 -40.03
CA LYS A 269 -47.04 -26.92 -41.42
C LYS A 269 -47.04 -28.43 -41.73
N SER A 270 -46.56 -29.28 -40.82
CA SER A 270 -46.56 -30.74 -41.05
C SER A 270 -47.97 -31.32 -41.09
N LYS A 271 -48.88 -30.86 -40.22
CA LYS A 271 -50.30 -31.29 -40.25
C LYS A 271 -51.02 -30.87 -41.53
N LYS A 272 -50.70 -29.69 -42.09
CA LYS A 272 -51.30 -29.21 -43.33
C LYS A 272 -50.82 -29.99 -44.57
N GLN A 273 -49.53 -30.37 -44.59
CA GLN A 273 -49.00 -31.25 -45.64
C GLN A 273 -49.60 -32.67 -45.62
N PHE A 274 -50.00 -33.17 -44.45
CA PHE A 274 -50.67 -34.48 -44.32
C PHE A 274 -52.17 -34.45 -44.67
N SER A 275 -52.83 -33.29 -44.70
CA SER A 275 -54.24 -33.18 -45.08
C SER A 275 -54.47 -32.89 -46.57
N GLU A 276 -53.40 -32.59 -47.32
CA GLU A 276 -53.42 -32.25 -48.75
C GLU A 276 -52.83 -33.36 -49.64
N ALA A 277 -52.51 -34.54 -49.07
CA ALA A 277 -52.04 -35.75 -49.76
C ALA A 277 -53.10 -36.86 -49.69
#